data_AF-A0A1V5B3N2-F1
#
_entry.id   AF-A0A1V5B3N2-F1
#
_cell.length_a   1.000
_cell.length_b   1.000
_cell.length_c   1.000
_cell.angle_alpha   90.00
_cell.angle_beta   90.00
_cell.angle_gamma   90.00
#
_symmetry.space_group_name_H-M   'P 1'
#
loop_
_entity.id
_entity.type
_entity.pdbx_description
1 polymer ?
#
loop_
_entity_poly.entity_id
_entity_poly.type
_entity_poly.pdbx_seq_one_letter_code
_entity_poly.pdbx_strand_id
1 'polypeptide(L)'
;MIHPKIRIILFIMISLLIGMLQSASASGNDIIELKERLSSFDDPKITVQDLAFFLMTHNFDAKPTGNGVELDLDGTIYKLVPNGNKPGLCDISPAIP
;
A
#
# COMPACT_ATOMS: atom_id res chain seq x y z
N MET A 1 -6.85 -25.23 24.13
CA MET A 1 -5.48 -25.77 23.97
C MET A 1 -5.29 -26.21 22.52
N ILE A 2 -4.78 -25.33 21.65
CA ILE A 2 -4.65 -25.58 20.21
C ILE A 2 -3.46 -26.52 19.98
N HIS A 3 -3.69 -27.63 19.28
CA HIS A 3 -2.69 -28.68 19.09
C HIS A 3 -1.50 -28.19 18.25
N PRO A 4 -0.25 -28.56 18.60
CA PRO A 4 0.97 -28.05 17.98
C PRO A 4 1.05 -28.36 16.47
N LYS A 5 0.43 -29.46 16.04
CA LYS A 5 0.33 -29.86 14.62
C LYS A 5 -0.50 -28.87 13.78
N ILE A 6 -1.57 -28.32 14.35
CA ILE A 6 -2.45 -27.35 13.68
C ILE A 6 -1.74 -26.01 13.51
N ARG A 7 -0.90 -25.62 14.48
CA ARG A 7 -0.09 -24.40 14.40
C ARG A 7 0.93 -24.47 13.27
N ILE A 8 1.63 -25.59 13.12
CA ILE A 8 2.65 -25.78 12.07
C ILE A 8 2.02 -25.75 10.68
N ILE A 9 0.86 -26.40 10.49
CA ILE A 9 0.14 -26.38 9.22
C ILE A 9 -0.31 -24.96 8.86
N LEU A 10 -0.78 -24.18 9.84
CA LEU A 10 -1.15 -22.78 9.64
C LEU A 10 0.04 -21.91 9.20
N PHE A 11 1.20 -22.08 9.85
CA PHE A 11 2.41 -21.35 9.46
C PHE A 11 2.89 -21.71 8.04
N ILE A 12 2.81 -22.98 7.65
CA ILE A 12 3.20 -23.43 6.30
C ILE A 12 2.26 -22.85 5.22
N MET A 13 0.95 -22.80 5.49
CA MET A 13 -0.03 -22.19 4.58
C MET A 13 0.15 -20.68 4.42
N ILE A 14 0.50 -19.97 5.51
CA ILE A 14 0.80 -18.54 5.46
C ILE A 14 2.07 -18.28 4.65
N SER A 15 3.13 -19.08 4.83
CA SER A 15 4.37 -18.94 4.06
C SER A 15 4.19 -19.22 2.56
N LEU A 16 3.26 -20.11 2.18
CA LEU A 16 2.98 -20.41 0.78
C LEU A 16 2.22 -19.28 0.06
N LEU A 17 1.39 -18.51 0.77
CA LEU A 17 0.74 -17.31 0.20
C LEU A 17 1.74 -16.19 -0.13
N ILE A 18 2.83 -16.08 0.63
CA ILE A 18 3.83 -15.01 0.47
C ILE A 18 4.72 -15.25 -0.78
N GLY A 19 4.89 -16.50 -1.21
CA GLY A 19 5.74 -16.87 -2.35
C GLY A 19 5.13 -16.66 -3.74
N MET A 20 3.85 -16.26 -3.82
CA MET A 20 3.13 -16.04 -5.09
C MET A 20 3.01 -14.55 -5.46
N LEU A 21 3.71 -13.66 -4.75
CA LEU A 21 3.72 -12.23 -5.05
C LEU A 21 4.69 -11.98 -6.22
N GLN A 22 4.24 -12.33 -7.42
CA GLN A 22 4.90 -11.90 -8.65
C GLN A 22 4.74 -10.38 -8.74
N SER A 23 5.86 -9.67 -8.71
CA SER A 23 5.91 -8.22 -8.90
C SER A 23 5.24 -7.86 -10.23
N ALA A 24 3.97 -7.46 -10.19
CA ALA A 24 3.32 -6.83 -11.32
C ALA A 24 4.02 -5.49 -11.55
N SER A 25 4.73 -5.37 -12.67
CA SER A 25 5.30 -4.10 -13.10
C SER A 25 4.15 -3.19 -13.52
N ALA A 26 3.84 -2.23 -12.64
CA ALA A 26 2.78 -1.27 -12.79
C ALA A 26 3.20 -0.17 -13.79
N SER A 27 2.89 -0.37 -15.07
CA SER A 27 3.18 0.54 -16.17
C SER A 27 2.11 1.64 -16.30
N GLY A 28 2.30 2.81 -15.67
CA GLY A 28 1.68 4.11 -15.98
C GLY A 28 0.16 4.26 -15.83
N ASN A 29 -0.64 3.29 -16.29
CA ASN A 29 -2.09 3.19 -16.09
C ASN A 29 -2.44 3.02 -14.61
N ASP A 30 -1.55 2.38 -13.85
CA ASP A 30 -1.72 2.09 -12.44
C ASP A 30 -1.77 3.35 -11.57
N ILE A 31 -1.14 4.46 -11.98
CA ILE A 31 -1.25 5.75 -11.25
C ILE A 31 -2.65 6.33 -11.37
N ILE A 32 -3.24 6.25 -12.56
CA ILE A 32 -4.57 6.82 -12.82
C ILE A 32 -5.61 5.99 -12.07
N GLU A 33 -5.52 4.66 -12.16
CA GLU A 33 -6.38 3.73 -11.42
C GLU A 33 -6.18 3.86 -9.90
N LEU A 34 -4.94 4.01 -9.43
CA LEU A 34 -4.64 4.25 -8.02
C LEU A 34 -5.25 5.58 -7.55
N LYS A 35 -5.09 6.66 -8.31
CA LYS A 35 -5.70 7.96 -8.00
C LYS A 35 -7.22 7.88 -7.92
N GLU A 36 -7.85 7.21 -8.88
CA GLU A 36 -9.30 7.03 -8.90
C GLU A 36 -9.78 6.25 -7.66
N ARG A 37 -9.07 5.17 -7.32
CA ARG A 37 -9.39 4.34 -6.16
C ARG A 37 -9.19 5.07 -4.83
N LEU A 38 -8.11 5.85 -4.70
CA LEU A 38 -7.87 6.67 -3.53
C LEU A 38 -8.85 7.85 -3.43
N SER A 39 -9.36 8.35 -4.55
CA SER A 39 -10.39 9.41 -4.56
C SER A 39 -11.79 8.88 -4.29
N SER A 40 -12.02 7.58 -4.48
CA SER A 40 -13.32 6.93 -4.29
C SER A 40 -13.62 6.56 -2.83
N PHE A 41 -12.65 6.67 -1.92
CA PHE A 41 -12.79 6.26 -0.52
C PHE A 41 -12.33 7.38 0.41
N ASP A 42 -13.23 7.80 1.31
CA ASP A 42 -12.94 8.79 2.33
C ASP A 42 -12.71 8.09 3.67
N ASP A 43 -11.49 8.17 4.19
CA ASP A 43 -11.18 7.75 5.55
C ASP A 43 -10.39 8.84 6.29
N PRO A 44 -11.07 9.69 7.10
CA PRO A 44 -10.40 10.77 7.81
C PRO A 44 -9.49 10.30 8.94
N LYS A 45 -9.53 9.02 9.31
CA LYS A 45 -8.68 8.43 10.35
C LYS A 45 -7.49 7.68 9.78
N ILE A 46 -7.34 7.58 8.46
CA ILE A 46 -6.24 6.85 7.86
C ILE A 46 -4.90 7.47 8.26
N THR A 47 -4.01 6.66 8.83
CA THR A 47 -2.67 7.10 9.18
C THR A 47 -1.71 6.88 8.01
N VAL A 48 -0.53 7.52 8.08
CA VAL A 48 0.57 7.28 7.12
C VAL A 48 0.95 5.79 7.08
N GLN A 49 0.89 5.11 8.22
CA GLN A 49 1.23 3.69 8.32
C GLN A 49 0.15 2.82 7.68
N ASP A 50 -1.13 3.12 7.92
CA ASP A 50 -2.25 2.41 7.30
C ASP A 50 -2.25 2.60 5.78
N LEU A 51 -1.95 3.81 5.31
CA LEU A 51 -1.84 4.12 3.89
C LEU A 51 -0.68 3.36 3.23
N ALA A 52 0.50 3.34 3.87
CA ALA A 52 1.64 2.58 3.35
C ALA A 52 1.34 1.08 3.33
N PHE A 53 0.71 0.55 4.38
CA PHE A 53 0.30 -0.84 4.45
C PHE A 53 -0.71 -1.17 3.35
N PHE A 54 -1.73 -0.33 3.15
CA PHE A 54 -2.72 -0.48 2.08
C PHE A 54 -2.04 -0.59 0.71
N LEU A 55 -1.11 0.30 0.40
CA LEU A 55 -0.36 0.28 -0.86
C LEU A 55 0.52 -0.97 -0.99
N MET A 56 1.27 -1.34 0.06
CA MET A 56 2.08 -2.57 0.07
C MET A 56 1.23 -3.82 -0.16
N THR A 57 0.02 -3.91 0.41
CA THR A 57 -0.89 -5.05 0.16
C THR A 57 -1.39 -5.13 -1.28
N HIS A 58 -1.28 -4.02 -2.03
CA HIS A 58 -1.66 -3.92 -3.43
C HIS A 58 -0.44 -3.99 -4.36
N ASN A 59 0.69 -4.50 -3.86
CA ASN A 59 1.94 -4.70 -4.60
C ASN A 59 2.62 -3.40 -5.08
N PHE A 60 2.37 -2.29 -4.36
CA PHE A 60 3.08 -1.04 -4.57
C PHE A 60 4.30 -0.93 -3.63
N ASP A 61 5.45 -0.47 -4.12
CA ASP A 61 6.62 -0.16 -3.27
C ASP A 61 6.39 1.17 -2.54
N ALA A 62 5.62 1.09 -1.46
CA ALA A 62 5.27 2.21 -0.61
C ALA A 62 6.05 2.17 0.69
N LYS A 63 6.63 3.29 1.14
CA LYS A 63 7.39 3.42 2.39
C LYS A 63 6.80 4.55 3.23
N PRO A 64 6.38 4.29 4.47
CA PRO A 64 5.94 5.35 5.35
C PRO A 64 7.14 6.21 5.75
N THR A 65 6.99 7.52 5.62
CA THR A 65 7.95 8.55 6.04
C THR A 65 7.32 9.45 7.09
N GLY A 66 8.12 10.30 7.74
CA GLY A 66 7.59 11.26 8.71
C GLY A 66 6.58 12.26 8.12
N ASN A 67 6.62 12.48 6.81
CA ASN A 67 5.84 13.52 6.12
C ASN A 67 4.81 12.95 5.12
N GLY A 68 4.51 11.66 5.15
CA GLY A 68 3.62 10.97 4.21
C GLY A 68 4.14 9.59 3.81
N VAL A 69 3.64 9.04 2.72
CA VAL A 69 4.09 7.77 2.15
C VAL A 69 4.84 8.05 0.86
N GLU A 70 6.06 7.56 0.73
CA GLU A 70 6.78 7.54 -0.53
C GLU A 70 6.38 6.30 -1.30
N LEU A 71 6.08 6.44 -2.58
CA LEU A 71 5.65 5.38 -3.46
C LEU A 71 6.55 5.38 -4.69
N ASP A 72 7.33 4.33 -4.87
CA ASP A 72 8.13 4.12 -6.08
C ASP A 72 7.27 3.42 -7.14
N LEU A 73 7.08 4.11 -8.27
CA LEU A 73 6.44 3.58 -9.45
C LEU A 73 7.41 3.69 -10.61
N ASP A 74 7.99 2.54 -10.97
CA ASP A 74 8.90 2.41 -12.11
C ASP A 74 10.10 3.39 -12.05
N GLY A 75 10.64 3.63 -10.85
CA GLY A 75 11.75 4.55 -10.60
C GLY A 75 11.33 6.01 -10.42
N THR A 76 10.03 6.32 -10.49
CA THR A 76 9.49 7.64 -10.13
C THR A 76 8.94 7.61 -8.71
N ILE A 77 9.53 8.42 -7.84
CA ILE A 77 9.06 8.55 -6.46
C ILE A 77 7.89 9.54 -6.40
N TYR A 78 6.77 9.08 -5.87
CA TYR A 78 5.59 9.86 -5.53
C TYR A 78 5.47 10.01 -4.03
N LYS A 79 4.92 11.12 -3.59
CA LYS A 79 4.58 11.39 -2.20
C LYS A 79 3.07 11.42 -2.05
N LEU A 80 2.57 10.57 -1.16
CA LEU A 80 1.17 10.46 -0.79
C LEU A 80 0.97 10.99 0.63
N VAL A 81 0.04 11.90 0.82
CA VAL A 81 -0.24 12.51 2.12
C VAL A 81 -1.70 12.23 2.50
N PRO A 82 -1.97 11.55 3.63
CA PRO A 82 -3.33 11.35 4.11
C PRO A 82 -4.13 12.66 4.14
N ASN A 83 -5.34 12.64 3.58
CA ASN A 83 -6.15 13.84 3.41
C ASN A 83 -6.90 14.25 4.68
N GLY A 84 -7.06 13.32 5.63
CA GLY A 84 -7.77 13.57 6.88
C GLY A 84 -9.21 14.03 6.59
N ASN A 85 -9.57 15.24 7.01
CA ASN A 85 -10.92 15.77 6.78
C ASN A 85 -11.18 16.27 5.34
N LYS A 86 -10.20 16.18 4.43
CA LYS A 86 -10.40 16.49 3.02
C LYS A 86 -10.95 15.26 2.27
N PRO A 87 -11.69 15.47 1.17
CA PRO A 87 -12.15 14.36 0.32
C PRO A 87 -10.97 13.58 -0.29
N GLY A 88 -11.18 12.29 -0.52
CA GLY A 88 -10.17 11.31 -0.91
C GLY A 88 -9.35 10.79 0.27
N LEU A 89 -8.77 9.61 0.09
CA LEU A 89 -7.93 8.93 1.09
C LEU A 89 -6.61 9.68 1.31
N CYS A 90 -6.00 10.17 0.23
CA CYS A 90 -4.74 10.91 0.25
C CYS A 90 -4.52 11.73 -1.02
N ASP A 91 -3.75 12.79 -0.90
CA ASP A 91 -3.24 13.57 -2.02
C ASP A 91 -1.95 12.94 -2.55
N ILE A 92 -1.85 12.78 -3.88
CA ILE A 92 -0.65 12.26 -4.56
C ILE A 92 0.05 13.41 -5.30
N SER A 93 1.34 13.58 -5.00
CA SER A 93 2.22 14.56 -5.66
C SER A 93 3.54 13.90 -6.07
N PRO A 94 4.19 14.30 -7.17
CA PRO A 94 5.54 13.82 -7.46
C PRO A 94 6.50 14.28 -6.36
N ALA A 95 7.39 13.40 -5.91
CA ALA A 95 8.44 13.77 -4.98
C ALA A 95 9.47 14.63 -5.74
N ILE A 96 9.39 15.94 -5.56
CA ILE A 96 10.38 16.87 -6.11
C ILE A 96 11.66 16.73 -5.26
N PRO A 97 12.85 16.52 -5.86
CA PRO A 97 14.12 16.47 -5.14
C PRO A 97 14.46 17.80 -4.44
#